data_AF-A0AAQ4FBD9-F1
#
_entry.id   AF-A0AAQ4FBD9-F1
#
_cell.length_a   1.000
_cell.length_b   1.000
_cell.length_c   1.000
_cell.angle_alpha   90.00
_cell.angle_beta   90.00
_cell.angle_gamma   90.00
#
_symmetry.space_group_name_H-M   'P 1'
#
loop_
_entity.id
_entity.type
_entity.pdbx_description
1 polymer ?
#
loop_
_entity_poly.entity_id
_entity_poly.type
_entity_poly.pdbx_seq_one_letter_code
_entity_poly.pdbx_strand_id
1 'polypeptide(L)'
;MKVLKKIKKEKVEDGASANVEDGLDESTRAVENGGQDSLTYEEKLAFVNSIAKPMATKKFTKKLYKLVKKAAKHKGYLMTGLKEVQGKLRKGETGLVILAGDVHPIDIISHIPGLCEEKGLPYIFTPSRRDMATAVGMKRALVILMIKEHADYKELMAECAQVIQNEYAMV
;
A
#
# COMPACT_ATOMS: atom_id res chain seq x y z
N MET A 1 -12.94 -50.38 12.35
CA MET A 1 -13.04 -49.07 11.66
C MET A 1 -13.91 -48.15 12.49
N LYS A 2 -13.54 -46.86 12.55
CA LYS A 2 -13.86 -45.90 13.61
C LYS A 2 -15.32 -45.43 13.66
N VAL A 3 -15.95 -45.66 14.82
CA VAL A 3 -16.73 -44.74 15.69
C VAL A 3 -17.46 -43.54 15.05
N LEU A 4 -18.79 -43.58 15.18
CA LEU A 4 -19.73 -42.47 15.01
C LEU A 4 -19.70 -41.46 16.17
N LYS A 5 -19.81 -40.17 15.79
CA LYS A 5 -20.56 -39.03 16.38
C LYS A 5 -20.83 -38.99 17.90
N LYS A 6 -20.38 -37.91 18.55
CA LYS A 6 -21.16 -37.00 19.46
C LYS A 6 -20.25 -35.85 19.96
N ILE A 7 -20.58 -34.54 19.87
CA ILE A 7 -21.23 -33.63 20.87
C ILE A 7 -20.75 -32.20 20.45
N LYS A 8 -21.57 -31.19 20.08
CA LYS A 8 -22.50 -30.27 20.78
C LYS A 8 -21.85 -29.12 21.60
N LYS A 9 -22.29 -27.88 21.31
CA LYS A 9 -22.26 -26.60 22.10
C LYS A 9 -20.87 -25.91 22.25
N GLU A 10 -20.68 -24.59 22.32
CA GLU A 10 -21.54 -23.40 22.41
C GLU A 10 -20.73 -22.12 22.02
N LYS A 11 -21.44 -20.99 21.96
CA LYS A 11 -21.13 -19.58 21.66
C LYS A 11 -20.16 -18.92 22.67
N VAL A 12 -19.27 -18.01 22.23
CA VAL A 12 -18.81 -16.82 23.02
C VAL A 12 -18.43 -15.66 22.10
N GLU A 13 -18.91 -14.47 22.49
CA GLU A 13 -18.70 -13.13 21.94
C GLU A 13 -17.43 -12.44 22.45
N ASP A 14 -17.05 -11.37 21.73
CA ASP A 14 -16.31 -10.18 22.18
C ASP A 14 -14.83 -10.24 22.56
N GLY A 15 -14.17 -9.13 22.26
CA GLY A 15 -13.29 -8.53 23.26
C GLY A 15 -11.90 -8.14 22.78
N ALA A 16 -11.62 -6.85 22.92
CA ALA A 16 -10.40 -6.18 22.52
C ALA A 16 -9.23 -6.31 23.53
N SER A 17 -8.05 -5.93 23.01
CA SER A 17 -6.97 -5.17 23.67
C SER A 17 -5.89 -5.87 24.53
N ALA A 18 -4.67 -5.70 24.01
CA ALA A 18 -3.46 -5.13 24.65
C ALA A 18 -2.51 -6.00 25.50
N ASN A 19 -1.24 -5.98 25.03
CA ASN A 19 0.08 -6.02 25.69
C ASN A 19 0.45 -7.17 26.63
N VAL A 20 1.56 -7.85 26.30
CA VAL A 20 2.76 -7.97 27.18
C VAL A 20 4.01 -8.21 26.32
N GLU A 21 5.13 -7.80 26.89
CA GLU A 21 6.45 -7.54 26.31
C GLU A 21 7.34 -8.78 26.10
N ASP A 22 8.37 -8.54 25.28
CA ASP A 22 9.74 -9.08 25.27
C ASP A 22 10.03 -10.57 25.08
N GLY A 23 10.97 -10.84 24.17
CA GLY A 23 11.46 -12.18 23.85
C GLY A 23 12.18 -12.19 22.51
N LEU A 24 13.50 -11.90 22.53
CA LEU A 24 14.43 -12.16 21.44
C LEU A 24 14.37 -13.65 21.03
N ASP A 25 14.17 -13.92 19.74
CA ASP A 25 14.83 -15.04 19.06
C ASP A 25 15.12 -14.66 17.61
N GLU A 26 16.38 -14.93 17.27
CA GLU A 26 17.14 -14.51 16.11
C GLU A 26 17.22 -15.68 15.13
N SER A 27 16.45 -15.65 14.03
CA SER A 27 16.94 -16.20 12.76
C SER A 27 15.99 -15.93 11.58
N THR A 28 16.35 -14.96 10.74
CA THR A 28 16.80 -15.17 9.35
C THR A 28 16.47 -13.99 8.43
N ARG A 29 17.56 -13.29 8.10
CA ARG A 29 17.82 -12.48 6.89
C ARG A 29 17.15 -11.12 6.83
N ALA A 30 17.68 -10.24 7.69
CA ALA A 30 17.87 -8.84 7.37
C ALA A 30 18.54 -8.70 6.00
N VAL A 31 17.85 -8.02 5.08
CA VAL A 31 18.54 -7.30 4.02
C VAL A 31 18.78 -5.91 4.59
N GLU A 32 19.97 -5.73 5.14
CA GLU A 32 20.51 -4.42 5.48
C GLU A 32 20.53 -3.57 4.20
N ASN A 33 19.84 -2.43 4.23
CA ASN A 33 20.22 -1.30 3.39
C ASN A 33 20.33 -0.09 4.31
N GLY A 34 21.55 0.14 4.76
CA GLY A 34 21.94 1.26 5.61
C GLY A 34 21.55 2.61 5.01
N GLY A 35 21.35 3.59 5.90
CA GLY A 35 21.54 5.02 5.62
C GLY A 35 20.74 5.65 4.49
N GLN A 36 19.44 5.39 4.37
CA GLN A 36 18.61 5.94 3.27
C GLN A 36 17.53 6.94 3.74
N ASP A 37 17.73 7.59 4.89
CA ASP A 37 16.77 8.56 5.42
C ASP A 37 17.01 10.02 4.96
N SER A 38 18.09 10.29 4.23
CA SER A 38 18.48 11.67 3.86
C SER A 38 18.69 11.91 2.36
N LEU A 39 18.12 11.10 1.47
CA LEU A 39 18.15 11.39 0.03
C LEU A 39 17.08 12.43 -0.32
N THR A 40 17.48 13.43 -1.09
CA THR A 40 16.58 14.42 -1.69
C THR A 40 15.62 13.74 -2.67
N TYR A 41 14.52 14.42 -2.99
CA TYR A 41 13.51 13.87 -3.91
C TYR A 41 14.10 13.60 -5.31
N GLU A 42 15.04 14.44 -5.77
CA GLU A 42 15.71 14.29 -7.07
C GLU A 42 16.64 13.07 -7.09
N GLU A 43 17.40 12.84 -6.02
CA GLU A 43 18.23 11.64 -5.89
C GLU A 43 17.38 10.37 -5.86
N LYS A 44 16.22 10.40 -5.19
CA LYS A 44 15.29 9.26 -5.16
C LYS A 44 14.74 8.94 -6.56
N LEU A 45 14.55 9.95 -7.41
CA LEU A 45 14.13 9.74 -8.80
C LEU A 45 15.20 9.01 -9.63
N ALA A 46 16.49 9.10 -9.29
CA ALA A 46 17.53 8.37 -10.01
C ALA A 46 17.46 6.85 -9.81
N PHE A 47 16.81 6.39 -8.73
CA PHE A 47 16.66 4.98 -8.39
C PHE A 47 15.31 4.39 -8.83
N VAL A 48 14.44 5.19 -9.46
CA VAL A 48 13.14 4.70 -9.91
C VAL A 48 13.29 3.90 -11.19
N ASN A 49 12.44 2.88 -11.32
CA ASN A 49 12.42 2.02 -12.47
C ASN A 49 11.75 2.70 -13.68
N SER A 50 12.11 2.28 -14.89
CA SER A 50 11.60 2.82 -16.16
C SER A 50 10.08 2.68 -16.32
N ILE A 51 9.46 1.71 -15.63
CA ILE A 51 8.01 1.47 -15.63
C ILE A 51 7.23 2.42 -14.72
N ALA A 52 7.91 3.24 -13.90
CA ALA A 52 7.28 4.09 -12.90
C ALA A 52 6.66 5.35 -13.55
N LYS A 53 5.69 5.12 -14.43
CA LYS A 53 4.88 6.14 -15.12
C LYS A 53 3.41 5.81 -14.86
N PRO A 54 2.59 6.78 -14.44
CA PRO A 54 2.92 8.16 -14.11
C PRO A 54 3.61 8.34 -12.75
N MET A 55 4.54 9.29 -12.67
CA MET A 55 5.30 9.62 -11.45
C MET A 55 4.73 10.85 -10.73
N ALA A 56 4.44 10.73 -9.44
CA ALA A 56 3.92 11.82 -8.63
C ALA A 56 4.96 12.93 -8.43
N THR A 57 4.62 14.17 -8.80
CA THR A 57 5.46 15.36 -8.52
C THR A 57 5.69 15.57 -7.02
N LYS A 58 6.79 16.23 -6.61
CA LYS A 58 7.13 16.51 -5.20
C LYS A 58 6.00 17.16 -4.40
N LYS A 59 5.21 18.05 -5.02
CA LYS A 59 4.04 18.69 -4.38
C LYS A 59 2.91 17.67 -4.18
N PHE A 60 2.66 16.84 -5.19
CA PHE A 60 1.61 15.83 -5.16
C PHE A 60 1.95 14.67 -4.21
N THR A 61 3.20 14.21 -4.15
CA THR A 61 3.67 13.20 -3.19
C THR A 61 3.35 13.58 -1.74
N LYS A 62 3.52 14.86 -1.38
CA LYS A 62 3.16 15.35 -0.03
C LYS A 62 1.66 15.26 0.23
N LYS A 63 0.81 15.54 -0.77
CA LYS A 63 -0.65 15.39 -0.67
C LYS A 63 -1.03 13.91 -0.53
N LEU A 64 -0.46 13.04 -1.35
CA LEU A 64 -0.67 11.59 -1.28
C LEU A 64 -0.31 11.04 0.11
N TYR A 65 0.86 11.39 0.66
CA TYR A 65 1.23 10.92 2.00
C TYR A 65 0.34 11.47 3.11
N LYS A 66 -0.27 12.65 2.96
CA LYS A 66 -1.32 13.13 3.89
C LYS A 66 -2.59 12.26 3.79
N LEU A 67 -3.00 11.89 2.57
CA LEU A 67 -4.14 10.98 2.35
C LEU A 67 -3.86 9.61 2.97
N VAL A 68 -2.68 9.04 2.72
CA VAL A 68 -2.23 7.77 3.31
C VAL A 68 -2.27 7.83 4.84
N LYS A 69 -1.74 8.89 5.45
CA LYS A 69 -1.77 9.07 6.91
C LYS A 69 -3.19 9.15 7.48
N LYS A 70 -4.14 9.76 6.76
CA LYS A 70 -5.55 9.79 7.16
C LYS A 70 -6.16 8.39 7.03
N ALA A 71 -5.97 7.73 5.89
CA ALA A 71 -6.47 6.38 5.63
C ALA A 71 -5.92 5.34 6.62
N ALA A 72 -4.67 5.46 7.02
CA ALA A 72 -4.02 4.57 8.00
C ALA A 72 -4.68 4.58 9.38
N LYS A 73 -5.43 5.64 9.74
CA LYS A 73 -6.21 5.69 10.98
C LYS A 73 -7.45 4.77 10.94
N HIS A 74 -7.95 4.46 9.74
CA HIS A 74 -9.15 3.65 9.54
C HIS A 74 -8.76 2.22 9.13
N LYS A 75 -8.78 1.30 10.10
CA LYS A 75 -8.49 -0.12 9.85
C LYS A 75 -9.46 -0.68 8.81
N GLY A 76 -8.93 -1.41 7.82
CA GLY A 76 -9.71 -2.05 6.75
C GLY A 76 -9.94 -1.22 5.49
N TYR A 77 -9.59 0.08 5.51
CA TYR A 77 -9.66 0.95 4.32
C TYR A 77 -8.32 1.09 3.60
N LEU A 78 -7.23 0.72 4.27
CA LEU A 78 -5.90 0.67 3.73
C LEU A 78 -5.48 -0.78 3.52
N MET A 79 -5.05 -1.12 2.31
CA MET A 79 -4.63 -2.47 1.95
C MET A 79 -3.18 -2.43 1.53
N THR A 80 -2.37 -3.31 2.11
CA THR A 80 -0.92 -3.25 1.95
C THR A 80 -0.40 -4.55 1.37
N GLY A 81 0.48 -4.44 0.39
CA GLY A 81 1.17 -5.60 -0.17
C GLY A 81 0.45 -6.26 -1.34
N LEU A 82 1.25 -6.98 -2.13
CA LEU A 82 0.87 -7.42 -3.46
C LEU A 82 -0.31 -8.40 -3.47
N LYS A 83 -0.26 -9.44 -2.62
CA LYS A 83 -1.31 -10.47 -2.57
C LYS A 83 -2.67 -9.91 -2.18
N GLU A 84 -2.68 -8.98 -1.23
CA GLU A 84 -3.91 -8.35 -0.75
C GLU A 84 -4.50 -7.43 -1.83
N VAL A 85 -3.69 -6.51 -2.37
CA VAL A 85 -4.13 -5.58 -3.42
C VAL A 85 -4.57 -6.33 -4.67
N GLN A 86 -3.83 -7.33 -5.15
CA GLN A 86 -4.27 -8.17 -6.28
C GLN A 86 -5.58 -8.90 -6.02
N GLY A 87 -5.77 -9.44 -4.81
CA GLY A 87 -7.02 -10.12 -4.43
C GLY A 87 -8.23 -9.19 -4.51
N LYS A 88 -8.02 -7.93 -4.14
CA LYS A 88 -9.05 -6.88 -4.09
C LYS A 88 -9.31 -6.27 -5.47
N LEU A 89 -8.21 -6.08 -6.18
CA LEU A 89 -8.03 -6.15 -7.64
C LEU A 89 -9.12 -6.97 -8.30
N ARG A 90 -8.93 -8.28 -8.23
CA ARG A 90 -9.77 -9.29 -8.88
C ARG A 90 -11.22 -9.28 -8.41
N LYS A 91 -11.48 -8.99 -7.14
CA LYS A 91 -12.84 -8.85 -6.60
C LYS A 91 -13.60 -7.61 -7.12
N GLY A 92 -12.92 -6.69 -7.80
CA GLY A 92 -13.52 -5.48 -8.34
C GLY A 92 -13.72 -4.39 -7.28
N GLU A 93 -12.93 -4.42 -6.20
CA GLU A 93 -12.96 -3.32 -5.25
C GLU A 93 -12.38 -2.05 -5.89
N THR A 94 -13.08 -0.93 -5.70
CA THR A 94 -12.67 0.38 -6.21
C THR A 94 -11.80 1.11 -5.19
N GLY A 95 -10.90 1.94 -5.69
CA GLY A 95 -9.98 2.69 -4.86
C GLY A 95 -8.85 3.35 -5.65
N LEU A 96 -7.94 3.97 -4.91
CA LEU A 96 -6.73 4.58 -5.43
C LEU A 96 -5.54 3.67 -5.15
N VAL A 97 -4.73 3.38 -6.17
CA VAL A 97 -3.54 2.55 -6.05
C VAL A 97 -2.28 3.43 -6.05
N ILE A 98 -1.38 3.19 -5.10
CA ILE A 98 -0.09 3.88 -5.01
C ILE A 98 1.01 2.83 -5.06
N LEU A 99 1.94 3.02 -5.99
CA LEU A 99 3.07 2.14 -6.24
C LEU A 99 4.38 2.83 -5.85
N ALA A 100 5.37 2.07 -5.43
CA ALA A 100 6.73 2.56 -5.27
C ALA A 100 7.53 2.35 -6.57
N GLY A 101 8.32 3.35 -6.95
CA GLY A 101 9.15 3.34 -8.16
C GLY A 101 10.52 2.69 -7.96
N ASP A 102 11.04 2.62 -6.73
CA ASP A 102 12.36 2.06 -6.37
C ASP A 102 12.33 0.54 -6.11
N VAL A 103 11.34 -0.15 -6.66
CA VAL A 103 11.10 -1.58 -6.42
C VAL A 103 11.98 -2.43 -7.31
N HIS A 104 12.71 -3.34 -6.65
CA HIS A 104 13.59 -4.32 -7.28
C HIS A 104 13.30 -5.70 -6.68
N PRO A 105 13.06 -6.74 -7.50
CA PRO A 105 12.96 -6.75 -8.97
C PRO A 105 11.66 -6.13 -9.53
N ILE A 106 11.71 -5.73 -10.81
CA ILE A 106 10.60 -5.07 -11.54
C ILE A 106 9.36 -5.96 -11.70
N ASP A 107 9.57 -7.27 -11.78
CA ASP A 107 8.53 -8.27 -12.05
C ASP A 107 7.43 -8.29 -10.97
N ILE A 108 7.76 -7.80 -9.77
CA ILE A 108 6.83 -7.74 -8.64
C ILE A 108 5.69 -6.74 -8.91
N ILE A 109 5.94 -5.67 -9.67
CA ILE A 109 4.97 -4.58 -9.87
C ILE A 109 4.53 -4.40 -11.33
N SER A 110 5.23 -5.01 -12.29
CA SER A 110 5.01 -4.82 -13.73
C SER A 110 3.58 -5.11 -14.21
N HIS A 111 2.89 -6.06 -13.59
CA HIS A 111 1.53 -6.47 -13.96
C HIS A 111 0.43 -5.63 -13.29
N ILE A 112 0.75 -4.83 -12.27
CA ILE A 112 -0.25 -4.07 -11.52
C ILE A 112 -0.85 -2.92 -12.34
N PRO A 113 -0.06 -2.06 -13.01
CA PRO A 113 -0.61 -0.98 -13.84
C PRO A 113 -1.63 -1.48 -14.86
N GLY A 114 -1.33 -2.57 -15.57
CA GLY A 114 -2.27 -3.17 -16.54
C GLY A 114 -3.58 -3.65 -15.90
N LEU A 115 -3.53 -4.22 -14.69
CA LEU A 115 -4.74 -4.58 -13.93
C LEU A 115 -5.55 -3.36 -13.49
N CYS A 116 -4.88 -2.25 -13.17
CA CYS A 116 -5.55 -0.99 -12.83
C CYS A 116 -6.23 -0.39 -14.05
N GLU A 117 -5.60 -0.42 -15.22
CA GLU A 117 -6.15 0.08 -16.48
C GLU A 117 -7.38 -0.72 -16.93
N GLU A 118 -7.33 -2.06 -16.89
CA GLU A 118 -8.48 -2.92 -17.25
C GLU A 118 -9.73 -2.63 -16.38
N LYS A 119 -9.51 -2.21 -15.13
CA LYS A 119 -10.57 -1.89 -14.17
C LYS A 119 -10.90 -0.41 -14.09
N GLY A 120 -10.19 0.45 -14.84
CA GLY A 120 -10.36 1.90 -14.79
C GLY A 120 -10.03 2.52 -13.42
N LEU A 121 -9.11 1.93 -12.67
CA LEU A 121 -8.73 2.41 -11.33
C LEU A 121 -7.56 3.41 -11.43
N PRO A 122 -7.66 4.57 -10.76
CA PRO A 122 -6.56 5.53 -10.75
C PRO A 122 -5.36 4.94 -10.01
N TYR A 123 -4.18 5.06 -10.61
CA TYR A 123 -2.92 4.63 -10.01
C TYR A 123 -1.83 5.70 -10.18
N ILE A 124 -0.85 5.70 -9.27
CA ILE A 124 0.32 6.56 -9.40
C ILE A 124 1.57 5.98 -8.72
N PHE A 125 2.74 6.29 -9.27
CA PHE A 125 4.02 5.95 -8.67
C PHE A 125 4.54 7.05 -7.74
N THR A 126 5.16 6.63 -6.64
CA THR A 126 5.94 7.46 -5.72
C THR A 126 7.39 6.97 -5.72
N PRO A 127 8.38 7.84 -5.51
CA PRO A 127 9.78 7.46 -5.75
C PRO A 127 10.37 6.54 -4.68
N SER A 128 9.82 6.50 -3.46
CA SER A 128 10.40 5.76 -2.32
C SER A 128 9.38 4.86 -1.62
N ARG A 129 9.70 3.56 -1.55
CA ARG A 129 8.98 2.56 -0.75
C ARG A 129 9.08 2.77 0.76
N ARG A 130 10.18 3.40 1.23
CA ARG A 130 10.38 3.69 2.66
C ARG A 130 9.52 4.84 3.11
N ASP A 131 9.49 5.93 2.34
CA ASP A 131 8.69 7.12 2.64
C ASP A 131 7.19 6.76 2.69
N MET A 132 6.75 5.88 1.79
CA MET A 132 5.39 5.36 1.79
C MET A 132 5.09 4.54 3.05
N ALA A 133 6.00 3.64 3.47
CA ALA A 133 5.84 2.88 4.70
C ALA A 133 5.75 3.78 5.95
N THR A 134 6.61 4.80 6.03
CA THR A 134 6.59 5.80 7.10
C THR A 134 5.29 6.60 7.10
N ALA A 135 4.70 6.88 5.94
CA ALA A 135 3.39 7.53 5.85
C ALA A 135 2.25 6.65 6.38
N VAL A 136 2.33 5.33 6.23
CA VAL A 136 1.38 4.37 6.81
C VAL A 136 1.61 4.18 8.32
N GLY A 137 2.84 4.39 8.79
CA GLY A 137 3.25 4.09 10.17
C GLY A 137 3.85 2.69 10.33
N MET A 138 4.36 2.10 9.25
CA MET A 138 5.00 0.78 9.24
C MET A 138 6.52 0.93 9.13
N LYS A 139 7.27 0.15 9.92
CA LYS A 139 8.75 0.09 9.82
C LYS A 139 9.23 -0.69 8.58
N ARG A 140 8.40 -1.60 8.09
CA ARG A 140 8.71 -2.42 6.91
C ARG A 140 8.36 -1.66 5.65
N ALA A 141 9.30 -1.57 4.71
CA ALA A 141 9.10 -0.96 3.40
C ALA A 141 7.88 -1.56 2.68
N LEU A 142 7.10 -0.69 2.04
CA LEU A 142 5.88 -1.08 1.33
C LEU A 142 6.06 -0.84 -0.17
N VAL A 143 5.73 -1.86 -0.96
CA VAL A 143 5.87 -1.82 -2.43
C VAL A 143 4.63 -1.24 -3.09
N ILE A 144 3.45 -1.59 -2.57
CA ILE A 144 2.15 -1.23 -3.12
C ILE A 144 1.17 -0.97 -1.99
N LEU A 145 0.28 -0.02 -2.25
CA LEU A 145 -0.77 0.41 -1.36
C LEU A 145 -2.06 0.61 -2.16
N MET A 146 -3.19 0.17 -1.61
CA MET A 146 -4.51 0.52 -2.12
C MET A 146 -5.31 1.21 -1.01
N ILE A 147 -5.92 2.34 -1.35
CA ILE A 147 -6.75 3.12 -0.45
C ILE A 147 -8.19 3.00 -0.96
N LYS A 148 -9.10 2.59 -0.07
CA LYS A 148 -10.54 2.58 -0.33
C LYS A 148 -11.15 3.92 0.04
N GLU A 149 -12.30 4.23 -0.55
CA GLU A 149 -13.04 5.44 -0.21
C GLU A 149 -13.61 5.37 1.22
N HIS A 150 -13.50 6.47 1.95
CA HIS A 150 -14.08 6.65 3.29
C HIS A 150 -14.55 8.09 3.46
N ALA A 151 -15.57 8.31 4.30
CA ALA A 151 -16.18 9.63 4.50
C ALA A 151 -15.16 10.72 4.90
N ASP A 152 -14.24 10.41 5.82
CA ASP A 152 -13.31 11.39 6.42
C ASP A 152 -12.25 11.98 5.47
N TYR A 153 -12.03 11.35 4.32
CA TYR A 153 -11.05 11.79 3.34
C TYR A 153 -11.52 11.64 1.89
N LYS A 154 -12.82 11.45 1.69
CA LYS A 154 -13.46 11.32 0.38
C LYS A 154 -13.09 12.47 -0.55
N GLU A 155 -13.19 13.70 -0.08
CA GLU A 155 -12.86 14.90 -0.85
C GLU A 155 -11.39 14.92 -1.29
N LEU A 156 -10.48 14.61 -0.36
CA LEU A 156 -9.04 14.57 -0.63
C LEU A 156 -8.69 13.46 -1.63
N MET A 157 -9.36 12.32 -1.53
CA MET A 157 -9.19 11.19 -2.45
C MET A 157 -9.71 11.53 -3.84
N ALA A 158 -10.88 12.18 -3.95
CA ALA A 158 -11.44 12.63 -5.21
C ALA A 158 -10.56 13.68 -5.90
N GLU A 159 -10.02 14.65 -5.14
CA GLU A 159 -9.04 15.61 -5.67
C GLU A 159 -7.80 14.90 -6.20
N CYS A 160 -7.25 13.94 -5.46
CA CYS A 160 -6.09 13.17 -5.91
C CYS A 160 -6.40 12.34 -7.17
N ALA A 161 -7.56 11.69 -7.23
CA ALA A 161 -7.98 10.93 -8.40
C ALA A 161 -8.16 11.82 -9.64
N GLN A 162 -8.75 13.01 -9.49
CA GLN A 162 -8.90 13.97 -10.57
C GLN A 162 -7.55 14.49 -11.07
N VAL A 163 -6.61 14.83 -10.17
CA VAL A 163 -5.26 15.23 -10.57
C VAL A 163 -4.58 14.11 -11.35
N ILE A 164 -4.71 12.86 -10.90
CA ILE A 164 -4.13 11.71 -11.59
C ILE A 164 -4.73 11.54 -12.99
N GLN A 165 -6.05 11.67 -13.11
CA GLN A 165 -6.73 11.55 -14.40
C GLN A 165 -6.37 12.69 -15.35
N ASN A 166 -6.38 13.95 -14.87
CA ASN A 166 -6.12 15.11 -15.71
C ASN A 166 -4.66 15.20 -16.19
N GLU A 167 -3.72 14.90 -15.29
CA GLU A 167 -2.30 15.10 -15.54
C GLU A 167 -1.68 13.90 -16.28
N TYR A 168 -2.32 12.72 -16.25
CA TYR A 168 -1.71 11.48 -16.76
C TYR A 168 -2.60 10.60 -17.66
N ALA A 169 -3.87 10.95 -17.92
CA ALA A 169 -4.66 10.32 -18.99
C ALA A 169 -4.43 10.93 -20.38
N MET A 170 -3.57 11.96 -20.50
CA MET A 170 -3.25 12.66 -21.76
C MET A 170 -1.94 12.18 -22.42
N VAL A 171 -1.43 10.99 -22.09
CA VAL A 171 -0.26 10.40 -22.77
C VAL A 171 -0.67 9.14 -23.52
#